data_AF-A0A2G4SU56-F1
#
_entry.id   AF-A0A2G4SU56-F1
#
_cell.length_a   1.000
_cell.length_b   1.000
_cell.length_c   1.000
_cell.angle_alpha   90.00
_cell.angle_beta   90.00
_cell.angle_gamma   90.00
#
_symmetry.space_group_name_H-M   'P 1'
#
loop_
_entity.id
_entity.type
_entity.pdbx_description
1 polymer ?
#
loop_
_entity_poly.entity_id
_entity_poly.type
_entity_poly.pdbx_seq_one_letter_code
_entity_poly.pdbx_strand_id
1 'polypeptide(L)'
;MTSTAKVMTPSKDNVFLFIPNLIGYTRILLASISLYYMPEHPKVCVPLYCISCLLDAVDGNAARYFGQCSKFGAVLDMVTDRCTTTCLLCFLSIRYPEWTLIFQFLISLDFSSHYMHMYSSMISGSSSHKKISEGQSWYLRIYYTNNIVLFLMCAGNELFFVLLYILSFSGPLNAYWWAALGVTGTVCFGKQFINIVQIVNASNTLAAVDLEERAKSELEKNK
;
A
#
# COMPACT_ATOMS: atom_id res chain seq x y z
N MET A 1 -28.44 5.77 41.91
CA MET A 1 -28.66 6.15 40.50
C MET A 1 -27.67 5.37 39.66
N THR A 2 -28.09 4.20 39.19
CA THR A 2 -27.31 3.31 38.32
C THR A 2 -27.34 3.87 36.90
N SER A 3 -26.18 4.30 36.40
CA SER A 3 -25.99 4.72 35.02
C SER A 3 -26.21 3.50 34.11
N THR A 4 -27.33 3.51 33.39
CA THR A 4 -27.63 2.52 32.35
C THR A 4 -26.62 2.68 31.23
N ALA A 5 -25.72 1.71 31.10
CA ALA A 5 -24.91 1.54 29.92
C ALA A 5 -25.85 1.44 28.72
N LYS A 6 -25.84 2.48 27.87
CA LYS A 6 -26.57 2.52 26.61
C LYS A 6 -26.06 1.38 25.75
N VAL A 7 -26.83 0.31 25.63
CA VAL A 7 -26.59 -0.76 24.66
C VAL A 7 -26.60 -0.10 23.28
N MET A 8 -25.41 0.08 22.71
CA MET A 8 -25.25 0.65 21.38
C MET A 8 -25.72 -0.41 20.39
N THR A 9 -26.94 -0.24 19.87
CA THR A 9 -27.42 -1.03 18.74
C THR A 9 -26.41 -0.86 17.60
N PRO A 10 -25.92 -1.95 16.97
CA PRO A 10 -25.04 -1.81 15.80
C PRO A 10 -25.79 -0.97 14.76
N SER A 11 -25.21 0.16 14.35
CA SER A 11 -25.80 0.95 13.27
C SER A 11 -25.85 0.06 12.04
N LYS A 12 -26.95 0.15 11.27
CA LYS A 12 -27.10 -0.51 9.97
C LYS A 12 -26.26 0.18 8.89
N ASP A 13 -25.10 0.70 9.25
CA ASP A 13 -24.31 1.48 8.30
C ASP A 13 -23.65 0.50 7.32
N ASN A 14 -24.00 0.66 6.05
CA ASN A 14 -23.43 -0.15 4.99
C ASN A 14 -21.97 0.25 4.78
N VAL A 15 -21.05 -0.58 5.26
CA VAL A 15 -19.59 -0.36 5.15
C VAL A 15 -19.16 -0.07 3.71
N PHE A 16 -19.81 -0.69 2.71
CA PHE A 16 -19.49 -0.47 1.30
C PHE A 16 -19.76 0.96 0.82
N LEU A 17 -20.60 1.72 1.53
CA LEU A 17 -21.00 3.10 1.21
C LEU A 17 -20.33 4.14 2.12
N PHE A 18 -19.34 3.73 2.93
CA PHE A 18 -18.54 4.70 3.68
C PHE A 18 -17.85 5.67 2.72
N ILE A 19 -17.76 6.94 3.12
CA ILE A 19 -17.14 8.03 2.35
C ILE A 19 -15.74 7.64 1.84
N PRO A 20 -14.81 7.10 2.67
CA PRO A 20 -13.51 6.64 2.17
C PRO A 20 -13.62 5.56 1.08
N ASN A 21 -14.59 4.64 1.17
CA ASN A 21 -14.74 3.58 0.17
C ASN A 21 -15.31 4.11 -1.15
N LEU A 22 -16.18 5.12 -1.13
CA LEU A 22 -16.64 5.80 -2.34
C LEU A 22 -15.50 6.54 -3.05
N ILE A 23 -14.58 7.14 -2.28
CA ILE A 23 -13.34 7.71 -2.83
C ILE A 23 -12.48 6.60 -3.43
N GLY A 24 -12.33 5.46 -2.73
CA GLY A 24 -11.65 4.26 -3.24
C GLY A 24 -12.20 3.76 -4.58
N TYR A 25 -13.52 3.68 -4.74
CA TYR A 25 -14.11 3.30 -6.04
C TYR A 25 -13.85 4.34 -7.14
N THR A 26 -13.82 5.62 -6.77
CA THR A 26 -13.45 6.70 -7.71
C THR A 26 -11.99 6.55 -8.15
N ARG A 27 -11.07 6.19 -7.25
CA ARG A 27 -9.67 5.86 -7.57
C ARG A 27 -9.58 4.72 -8.58
N ILE A 28 -10.31 3.63 -8.35
CA ILE A 28 -10.35 2.48 -9.27
C ILE A 28 -10.81 2.91 -10.66
N LEU A 29 -11.86 3.73 -10.75
CA LEU A 29 -12.35 4.24 -12.03
C LEU A 29 -11.31 5.11 -12.73
N LEU A 30 -10.72 6.08 -12.03
CA LEU A 30 -9.69 6.98 -12.57
C LEU A 30 -8.45 6.20 -13.03
N ALA A 31 -7.98 5.24 -12.23
CA ALA A 31 -6.87 4.37 -12.56
C ALA A 31 -7.21 3.53 -13.81
N SER A 32 -8.40 2.92 -13.87
CA SER A 32 -8.82 2.12 -15.03
C SER A 32 -8.84 2.93 -16.33
N ILE A 33 -9.38 4.15 -16.28
CA ILE A 33 -9.37 5.07 -17.45
C ILE A 33 -7.93 5.46 -17.80
N SER A 34 -7.09 5.74 -16.80
CA SER A 34 -5.68 6.03 -17.04
C SER A 34 -4.96 4.86 -17.74
N LEU A 35 -5.18 3.63 -17.27
CA LEU A 35 -4.56 2.42 -17.85
C LEU A 35 -5.02 2.19 -19.29
N TYR A 36 -6.30 2.47 -19.59
CA TYR A 36 -6.82 2.40 -20.97
C TYR A 36 -6.07 3.35 -21.91
N TYR A 37 -5.79 4.58 -21.47
CA TYR A 37 -5.08 5.59 -22.28
C TYR A 37 -3.55 5.46 -22.25
N MET A 38 -3.00 4.55 -21.44
CA MET A 38 -1.56 4.41 -21.21
C MET A 38 -0.73 4.12 -22.47
N PRO A 39 -1.18 3.29 -23.44
CA PRO A 39 -0.34 3.00 -24.61
C PRO A 39 -0.22 4.15 -25.61
N GLU A 40 -1.24 5.02 -25.71
CA GLU A 40 -1.36 5.95 -26.84
C GLU A 40 -1.39 7.43 -26.43
N HIS A 41 -1.90 7.74 -25.22
CA HIS A 41 -2.24 9.10 -24.84
C HIS A 41 -1.63 9.49 -23.46
N PRO A 42 -0.30 9.65 -23.37
CA PRO A 42 0.38 9.96 -22.10
C PRO A 42 -0.09 11.26 -21.45
N LYS A 43 -0.49 12.27 -22.24
CA LYS A 43 -1.02 13.54 -21.73
C LYS A 43 -2.35 13.41 -20.99
N VAL A 44 -3.13 12.37 -21.27
CA VAL A 44 -4.40 12.06 -20.59
C VAL A 44 -4.15 11.06 -19.46
N CYS A 45 -3.33 10.03 -19.73
CA CYS A 45 -2.96 9.02 -18.75
C CYS A 45 -2.32 9.62 -17.49
N VAL A 46 -1.27 10.45 -17.61
CA VAL A 46 -0.50 10.93 -16.43
C VAL A 46 -1.37 11.70 -15.45
N PRO A 47 -2.18 12.71 -15.85
CA PRO A 47 -3.03 13.42 -14.90
C PRO A 47 -4.05 12.50 -14.21
N LEU A 48 -4.70 11.59 -14.94
CA LEU A 48 -5.67 10.66 -14.35
C LEU A 48 -5.01 9.70 -13.35
N TYR A 49 -3.84 9.15 -13.70
CA TYR A 49 -3.03 8.32 -12.80
C TYR A 49 -2.67 9.08 -11.53
N CYS A 50 -2.07 10.27 -11.67
CA CYS A 50 -1.63 11.07 -10.53
C CYS A 50 -2.79 11.50 -9.63
N ILE A 51 -3.94 11.90 -10.19
CA ILE A 51 -5.13 12.23 -9.40
C ILE A 51 -5.61 11.00 -8.62
N SER A 52 -5.64 9.81 -9.25
CA SER A 52 -6.00 8.56 -8.57
C SER A 52 -5.06 8.26 -7.40
N CYS A 53 -3.74 8.38 -7.61
CA CYS A 53 -2.75 8.19 -6.54
C CYS A 53 -2.85 9.23 -5.42
N LEU A 54 -3.20 10.48 -5.72
CA LEU A 54 -3.34 11.51 -4.69
C LEU A 54 -4.61 11.33 -3.85
N LEU A 55 -5.68 10.79 -4.43
CA LEU A 55 -6.92 10.50 -3.72
C LEU A 55 -6.75 9.41 -2.65
N ASP A 56 -5.70 8.59 -2.72
CA ASP A 56 -5.29 7.64 -1.68
C ASP A 56 -5.14 8.32 -0.31
N ALA A 57 -4.32 9.36 -0.25
CA ALA A 57 -4.12 10.11 0.99
C ALA A 57 -5.43 10.75 1.49
N VAL A 58 -6.35 11.08 0.57
CA VAL A 58 -7.64 11.69 0.89
C VAL A 58 -8.59 10.68 1.51
N ASP A 59 -8.69 9.45 1.01
CA ASP A 59 -9.59 8.45 1.61
C ASP A 59 -9.11 8.01 3.00
N GLY A 60 -7.81 7.84 3.22
CA GLY A 60 -7.27 7.52 4.53
C GLY A 60 -7.53 8.65 5.53
N ASN A 61 -7.44 9.91 5.09
CA ASN A 61 -7.77 11.05 5.92
C ASN A 61 -9.28 11.15 6.20
N ALA A 62 -10.13 10.89 5.19
CA ALA A 62 -11.57 10.84 5.34
C ALA A 62 -12.01 9.73 6.30
N ALA A 63 -11.41 8.54 6.21
CA ALA A 63 -11.69 7.41 7.11
C ALA A 63 -11.44 7.80 8.58
N ARG A 64 -10.33 8.48 8.86
CA ARG A 64 -9.99 8.97 10.21
C ARG A 64 -10.90 10.10 10.66
N TYR A 65 -11.17 11.08 9.79
CA TYR A 65 -11.99 12.25 10.11
C TYR A 65 -13.46 11.89 10.41
N PHE A 66 -14.04 11.00 9.59
CA PHE A 66 -15.44 10.56 9.75
C PHE A 66 -15.60 9.36 10.69
N GLY A 67 -14.52 8.81 11.25
CA GLY A 67 -14.57 7.60 12.08
C GLY A 67 -15.03 6.35 11.32
N GLN A 68 -14.79 6.30 10.00
CA GLN A 68 -15.24 5.24 9.08
C GLN A 68 -14.11 4.27 8.69
N CYS A 69 -13.07 4.13 9.53
CA CYS A 69 -12.03 3.13 9.33
C CYS A 69 -12.62 1.71 9.35
N SER A 70 -12.33 0.91 8.32
CA SER A 70 -12.86 -0.46 8.20
C SER A 70 -11.82 -1.41 7.62
N LYS A 71 -11.91 -2.71 7.96
CA LYS A 71 -11.06 -3.76 7.37
C LYS A 71 -11.24 -3.83 5.86
N PHE A 72 -12.48 -3.71 5.38
CA PHE A 72 -12.78 -3.68 3.94
C PHE A 72 -12.08 -2.51 3.25
N GLY A 73 -12.21 -1.29 3.78
CA GLY A 73 -11.57 -0.12 3.20
C GLY A 73 -10.04 -0.24 3.15
N ALA A 74 -9.42 -0.75 4.23
CA ALA A 74 -7.97 -0.98 4.25
C ALA A 74 -7.50 -2.02 3.20
N VAL A 75 -8.27 -3.09 2.97
CA VAL A 75 -7.97 -4.06 1.90
C VAL A 75 -8.18 -3.44 0.52
N LEU A 76 -9.30 -2.73 0.32
CA LEU A 76 -9.66 -2.09 -0.94
C LEU A 76 -8.59 -1.10 -1.38
N ASP A 77 -8.13 -0.27 -0.45
CA ASP A 77 -7.05 0.69 -0.63
C ASP A 77 -5.76 0.01 -1.11
N MET A 78 -5.25 -0.94 -0.30
CA MET A 78 -4.02 -1.66 -0.62
C MET A 78 -4.09 -2.36 -1.98
N VAL A 79 -5.19 -3.07 -2.27
CA VAL A 79 -5.36 -3.77 -3.56
C VAL A 79 -5.37 -2.79 -4.72
N THR A 80 -6.05 -1.65 -4.59
CA THR A 80 -6.13 -0.63 -5.65
C THR A 80 -4.75 -0.08 -6.00
N ASP A 81 -3.94 0.25 -5.00
CA ASP A 81 -2.56 0.71 -5.19
C ASP A 81 -1.69 -0.32 -5.91
N ARG A 82 -1.75 -1.58 -5.45
CA ARG A 82 -0.91 -2.65 -5.99
C ARG A 82 -1.26 -2.95 -7.44
N CYS A 83 -2.56 -3.03 -7.76
CA CYS A 83 -3.02 -3.21 -9.12
C CYS A 83 -2.56 -2.07 -10.03
N THR A 84 -2.74 -0.82 -9.60
CA THR A 84 -2.39 0.36 -10.40
C THR A 84 -0.89 0.42 -10.72
N THR A 85 -0.05 0.26 -9.71
CA THR A 85 1.43 0.25 -9.85
C THR A 85 1.89 -0.92 -10.71
N THR A 86 1.30 -2.10 -10.52
CA THR A 86 1.67 -3.31 -11.30
C THR A 86 1.32 -3.15 -12.77
N CYS A 87 0.15 -2.59 -13.10
CA CYS A 87 -0.20 -2.33 -14.48
C CYS A 87 0.79 -1.36 -15.15
N LEU A 88 1.23 -0.31 -14.43
CA LEU A 88 2.26 0.59 -14.90
C LEU A 88 3.60 -0.13 -15.13
N LEU A 89 4.05 -0.96 -14.18
CA LEU A 89 5.29 -1.74 -14.31
C LEU A 89 5.24 -2.77 -15.45
N CYS A 90 4.08 -3.42 -15.66
CA CYS A 90 3.86 -4.30 -16.80
C CYS A 90 3.99 -3.54 -18.12
N PHE A 91 3.40 -2.34 -18.22
CA PHE A 91 3.57 -1.50 -19.41
C PHE A 91 5.03 -1.08 -19.61
N LEU A 92 5.73 -0.69 -18.55
CA LEU A 92 7.15 -0.35 -18.60
C LEU A 92 8.01 -1.54 -19.05
N SER A 93 7.65 -2.78 -18.70
CA SER A 93 8.36 -3.98 -19.18
C SER A 93 8.23 -4.20 -20.69
N ILE A 94 7.09 -3.83 -21.28
CA ILE A 94 6.91 -3.85 -22.74
C ILE A 94 7.79 -2.78 -23.39
N ARG A 95 7.88 -1.62 -22.75
CA ARG A 95 8.55 -0.45 -23.32
C ARG A 95 10.07 -0.43 -23.13
N TYR A 96 10.56 -1.08 -22.08
CA TYR A 96 11.97 -1.32 -21.77
C TYR A 96 12.24 -2.82 -21.59
N PRO A 97 12.24 -3.62 -22.67
CA PRO A 97 12.35 -5.08 -22.58
C PRO A 97 13.61 -5.57 -21.84
N GLU A 98 14.72 -4.85 -21.97
CA GLU A 98 15.99 -5.15 -21.28
C GLU A 98 15.88 -5.15 -19.75
N TRP A 99 14.89 -4.43 -19.19
CA TRP A 99 14.68 -4.31 -17.74
C TRP A 99 13.52 -5.17 -17.24
N THR A 100 12.95 -6.04 -18.09
CA THR A 100 11.80 -6.89 -17.75
C THR A 100 12.00 -7.68 -16.47
N LEU A 101 13.18 -8.30 -16.28
CA LEU A 101 13.49 -9.06 -15.07
C LEU A 101 13.45 -8.19 -13.80
N ILE A 102 13.91 -6.94 -13.90
CA ILE A 102 13.87 -5.99 -12.78
C ILE A 102 12.43 -5.66 -12.44
N PHE A 103 11.58 -5.34 -13.44
CA PHE A 103 10.17 -5.03 -13.17
C PHE A 103 9.41 -6.24 -12.61
N GLN A 104 9.64 -7.46 -13.11
CA GLN A 104 9.06 -8.67 -12.55
C GLN A 104 9.46 -8.88 -11.08
N PHE A 105 10.72 -8.66 -10.75
CA PHE A 105 11.21 -8.71 -9.37
C PHE A 105 10.55 -7.65 -8.50
N LEU A 106 10.45 -6.40 -8.97
CA LEU A 106 9.81 -5.31 -8.24
C LEU A 106 8.33 -5.61 -7.95
N ILE A 107 7.58 -6.08 -8.96
CA ILE A 107 6.18 -6.50 -8.80
C ILE A 107 6.09 -7.62 -7.74
N SER A 108 6.94 -8.64 -7.83
CA SER A 108 6.91 -9.79 -6.92
C SER A 108 7.22 -9.38 -5.48
N LEU A 109 8.24 -8.54 -5.28
CA LEU A 109 8.66 -8.04 -3.98
C LEU A 109 7.58 -7.15 -3.35
N ASP A 110 6.98 -6.27 -4.14
CA ASP A 110 5.96 -5.35 -3.66
C ASP A 110 4.67 -6.09 -3.27
N PHE A 111 4.18 -7.00 -4.11
CA PHE A 111 3.01 -7.82 -3.79
C PHE A 111 3.22 -8.69 -2.56
N SER A 112 4.34 -9.44 -2.51
CA SER A 112 4.60 -10.37 -1.41
C SER A 112 4.77 -9.64 -0.07
N SER A 113 5.52 -8.53 -0.05
CA SER A 113 5.75 -7.74 1.16
C SER A 113 4.46 -7.11 1.71
N HIS A 114 3.62 -6.52 0.85
CA HIS A 114 2.35 -5.93 1.26
C HIS A 114 1.33 -6.98 1.68
N TYR A 115 1.22 -8.08 0.94
CA TYR A 115 0.30 -9.17 1.27
C TYR A 115 0.61 -9.79 2.64
N MET A 116 1.87 -10.17 2.88
CA MET A 116 2.28 -10.74 4.16
C MET A 116 2.12 -9.75 5.31
N HIS A 117 2.48 -8.47 5.10
CA HIS A 117 2.33 -7.46 6.12
C HIS A 117 0.87 -7.19 6.50
N MET A 118 -0.01 -7.05 5.50
CA MET A 118 -1.44 -6.87 5.72
C MET A 118 -2.03 -8.06 6.48
N TYR A 119 -1.74 -9.28 6.03
CA TYR A 119 -2.23 -10.51 6.67
C TYR A 119 -1.75 -10.63 8.11
N SER A 120 -0.45 -10.42 8.35
CA SER A 120 0.13 -10.43 9.69
C SER A 120 -0.53 -9.39 10.60
N SER A 121 -0.76 -8.18 10.12
CA SER A 121 -1.37 -7.08 10.89
C SER A 121 -2.84 -7.36 11.24
N MET A 122 -3.60 -7.97 10.33
CA MET A 122 -5.02 -8.28 10.56
C MET A 122 -5.23 -9.40 11.58
N ILE A 123 -4.39 -10.44 11.54
CA ILE A 123 -4.43 -11.54 12.52
C ILE A 123 -3.98 -11.02 13.88
N SER A 124 -2.84 -10.32 13.89
CA SER A 124 -2.26 -9.65 15.06
C SER A 124 -3.24 -8.74 15.80
N GLY A 125 -3.97 -7.89 15.06
CA GLY A 125 -4.97 -6.98 15.64
C GLY A 125 -6.26 -7.65 16.12
N SER A 126 -6.51 -8.90 15.72
CA SER A 126 -7.66 -9.70 16.21
C SER A 126 -7.34 -10.40 17.53
N SER A 127 -6.05 -10.63 17.80
CA SER A 127 -5.50 -11.20 19.03
C SER A 127 -5.28 -10.12 20.09
N SER A 128 -6.38 -9.47 20.55
CA SER A 128 -6.33 -8.55 21.68
C SER A 128 -5.78 -9.26 22.92
N HIS A 129 -4.48 -9.09 23.22
CA HIS A 129 -3.93 -8.93 24.58
C HIS A 129 -2.38 -8.91 24.69
N LYS A 130 -1.60 -9.02 23.61
CA LYS A 130 -0.13 -8.80 23.72
C LYS A 130 0.37 -7.79 22.71
N LYS A 131 1.06 -6.78 23.23
CA LYS A 131 1.72 -5.70 22.49
C LYS A 131 2.66 -6.29 21.44
N ILE A 132 2.24 -6.24 20.18
CA ILE A 132 3.09 -6.50 19.01
C ILE A 132 3.90 -5.22 18.77
N SER A 133 4.83 -4.92 19.68
CA SER A 133 5.68 -3.72 19.57
C SER A 133 7.16 -3.97 19.82
N GLU A 134 7.57 -5.18 20.22
CA GLU A 134 8.99 -5.40 20.61
C GLU A 134 9.87 -5.92 19.47
N GLY A 135 9.30 -6.41 18.36
CA GLY A 135 10.06 -6.94 17.22
C GLY A 135 10.15 -6.04 15.98
N GLN A 136 9.44 -4.90 15.94
CA GLN A 136 9.48 -4.04 14.76
C GLN A 136 10.80 -3.27 14.70
N SER A 137 11.54 -3.44 13.61
CA SER A 137 12.77 -2.67 13.35
C SER A 137 12.51 -1.17 13.49
N TRP A 138 13.43 -0.44 14.12
CA TRP A 138 13.32 1.01 14.36
C TRP A 138 12.99 1.82 13.10
N TYR A 139 13.48 1.36 11.94
CA TYR A 139 13.27 2.01 10.65
C TYR A 139 11.82 1.92 10.15
N LEU A 140 11.20 0.73 10.20
CA LEU A 140 9.77 0.58 9.90
C LEU A 140 8.89 1.39 10.86
N ARG A 141 9.32 1.55 12.12
CA ARG A 141 8.60 2.41 13.07
C ARG A 141 8.59 3.86 12.59
N ILE A 142 9.72 4.41 12.16
CA ILE A 142 9.76 5.78 11.59
C ILE A 142 8.88 5.88 10.35
N TYR A 143 8.98 4.90 9.45
CA TYR A 143 8.22 4.84 8.21
C TYR A 143 6.70 4.90 8.43
N TYR A 144 6.16 4.12 9.38
CA TYR A 144 4.71 4.10 9.65
C TYR A 144 4.23 5.12 10.68
N THR A 145 5.11 5.62 11.56
CA THR A 145 4.71 6.61 12.59
C THR A 145 4.62 8.01 12.00
N ASN A 146 5.43 8.33 10.99
CA ASN A 146 5.45 9.65 10.38
C ASN A 146 4.76 9.62 9.00
N ASN A 147 3.52 10.13 8.96
CA ASN A 147 2.73 10.22 7.73
C ASN A 147 3.43 10.99 6.60
N ILE A 148 4.30 11.94 6.92
CA ILE A 148 5.07 12.69 5.91
C ILE A 148 6.12 11.78 5.26
N VAL A 149 6.84 10.99 6.06
CA VAL A 149 7.84 10.03 5.54
C VAL A 149 7.15 8.96 4.71
N LEU A 150 6.03 8.42 5.20
CA LEU A 150 5.22 7.45 4.47
C LEU A 150 4.80 8.01 3.10
N PHE A 151 4.20 9.19 3.09
CA PHE A 151 3.75 9.85 1.87
C PHE A 151 4.90 10.13 0.90
N LEU A 152 6.01 10.70 1.37
CA LEU A 152 7.17 11.01 0.51
C LEU A 152 7.78 9.77 -0.12
N MET A 153 7.88 8.66 0.63
CA MET A 153 8.42 7.41 0.12
C MET A 153 7.49 6.77 -0.92
N CYS A 154 6.17 6.73 -0.66
CA CYS A 154 5.19 6.22 -1.63
C CYS A 154 5.12 7.11 -2.88
N ALA A 155 4.97 8.42 -2.69
CA ALA A 155 4.89 9.38 -3.79
C ALA A 155 6.18 9.42 -4.61
N GLY A 156 7.35 9.37 -3.98
CA GLY A 156 8.63 9.35 -4.68
C GLY A 156 8.86 8.05 -5.47
N ASN A 157 8.43 6.91 -4.92
CA ASN A 157 8.43 5.63 -5.64
C ASN A 157 7.52 5.67 -6.88
N GLU A 158 6.27 6.11 -6.73
CA GLU A 158 5.35 6.23 -7.86
C GLU A 158 5.84 7.25 -8.88
N LEU A 159 6.36 8.39 -8.43
CA LEU A 159 6.89 9.41 -9.31
C LEU A 159 8.07 8.88 -10.14
N PHE A 160 8.93 8.02 -9.59
CA PHE A 160 10.00 7.39 -10.37
C PHE A 160 9.44 6.60 -11.56
N PHE A 161 8.43 5.75 -11.34
CA PHE A 161 7.82 4.96 -12.42
C PHE A 161 7.05 5.82 -13.42
N VAL A 162 6.34 6.86 -12.96
CA VAL A 162 5.67 7.83 -13.83
C VAL A 162 6.69 8.59 -14.69
N LEU A 163 7.85 8.98 -14.14
CA LEU A 163 8.92 9.64 -14.90
C LEU A 163 9.51 8.69 -15.95
N LEU A 164 9.75 7.42 -15.63
CA LEU A 164 10.17 6.40 -16.60
C LEU A 164 9.14 6.21 -17.72
N TYR A 165 7.85 6.26 -17.37
CA TYR A 165 6.75 6.18 -18.33
C TYR A 165 6.75 7.40 -19.26
N ILE A 166 6.82 8.62 -18.73
CA ILE A 166 6.88 9.84 -19.55
C ILE A 166 8.12 9.83 -20.46
N LEU A 167 9.27 9.42 -19.92
CA LEU A 167 10.50 9.28 -20.68
C LEU A 167 10.34 8.35 -21.88
N SER A 168 9.52 7.32 -21.74
CA SER A 168 9.31 6.34 -22.80
C SER A 168 8.60 6.89 -24.05
N PHE A 169 7.92 8.03 -23.90
CA PHE A 169 7.30 8.81 -24.99
C PHE A 169 8.08 10.09 -25.32
N SER A 170 9.08 10.44 -24.51
CA SER A 170 9.81 11.71 -24.62
C SER A 170 11.16 11.51 -25.32
N GLY A 171 11.70 12.61 -25.86
CA GLY A 171 12.99 12.63 -26.54
C GLY A 171 14.20 12.61 -25.58
N PRO A 172 15.37 13.12 -26.00
CA PRO A 172 16.62 12.97 -25.26
C PRO A 172 16.57 13.58 -23.85
N LEU A 173 17.25 12.91 -22.92
CA LEU A 173 17.36 13.32 -21.52
C LEU A 173 18.14 14.63 -21.37
N ASN A 174 17.54 15.62 -20.71
CA ASN A 174 18.23 16.83 -20.26
C ASN A 174 18.66 16.70 -18.79
N ALA A 175 19.43 17.66 -18.29
CA ALA A 175 19.93 17.64 -16.91
C ALA A 175 18.82 17.56 -15.84
N TYR A 176 17.67 18.19 -16.09
CA TYR A 176 16.53 18.15 -15.17
C TYR A 176 15.92 16.75 -15.07
N TRP A 177 15.81 16.03 -16.18
CA TRP A 177 15.34 14.64 -16.20
C TRP A 177 16.27 13.73 -15.42
N TRP A 178 17.59 13.87 -15.61
CA TRP A 178 18.59 13.12 -14.85
C TRP A 178 18.51 13.39 -13.35
N ALA A 179 18.38 14.66 -12.95
CA ALA A 179 18.22 15.02 -11.55
C ALA A 179 16.93 14.43 -10.95
N ALA A 180 15.80 14.56 -11.66
CA ALA A 180 14.51 14.04 -11.21
C ALA A 180 14.52 12.51 -11.06
N LEU A 181 15.05 11.78 -12.04
CA LEU A 181 15.21 10.33 -11.99
C LEU A 181 16.19 9.89 -10.91
N GLY A 182 17.28 10.63 -10.69
CA GLY A 182 18.25 10.32 -9.62
C GLY A 182 17.64 10.46 -8.22
N VAL A 183 16.91 11.55 -7.96
CA VAL A 183 16.25 11.78 -6.67
C VAL A 183 15.15 10.75 -6.43
N THR A 184 14.22 10.58 -7.38
CA THR A 184 13.10 9.65 -7.23
C THR A 184 13.56 8.19 -7.27
N GLY A 185 14.60 7.87 -8.03
CA GLY A 185 15.22 6.54 -8.07
C GLY A 185 15.87 6.17 -6.74
N THR A 186 16.50 7.13 -6.05
CA THR A 186 17.02 6.90 -4.69
C THR A 186 15.91 6.58 -3.70
N VAL A 187 14.77 7.29 -3.79
CA VAL A 187 13.58 7.03 -2.98
C VAL A 187 12.98 5.66 -3.30
N CYS A 188 12.85 5.32 -4.58
CA CYS A 188 12.40 4.00 -5.03
C CYS A 188 13.27 2.88 -4.47
N PHE A 189 14.60 3.00 -4.58
CA PHE A 189 15.54 2.04 -3.99
C PHE A 189 15.32 1.88 -2.48
N GLY A 190 15.19 2.98 -1.74
CA GLY A 190 14.87 2.95 -0.32
C GLY A 190 13.54 2.26 -0.03
N LYS A 191 12.51 2.47 -0.87
CA LYS A 191 11.21 1.79 -0.74
C LYS A 191 11.33 0.27 -0.98
N GLN A 192 12.16 -0.16 -1.91
CA GLN A 192 12.40 -1.61 -2.13
C GLN A 192 13.10 -2.25 -0.92
N PHE A 193 14.05 -1.55 -0.29
CA PHE A 193 14.63 -2.00 0.96
C PHE A 193 13.56 -2.14 2.06
N ILE A 194 12.63 -1.18 2.17
CA ILE A 194 11.49 -1.26 3.11
C ILE A 194 10.64 -2.49 2.83
N ASN A 195 10.32 -2.79 1.57
CA ASN A 195 9.54 -3.97 1.21
C ASN A 195 10.21 -5.27 1.70
N ILE A 196 11.55 -5.36 1.62
CA ILE A 196 12.32 -6.50 2.16
C ILE A 196 12.23 -6.56 3.69
N VAL A 197 12.43 -5.44 4.39
CA VAL A 197 12.33 -5.44 5.87
C VAL A 197 10.90 -5.78 6.31
N GLN A 198 9.91 -5.30 5.56
CA GLN A 198 8.48 -5.52 5.80
C GLN A 198 8.13 -7.01 5.69
N ILE A 199 8.61 -7.72 4.66
CA ILE A 199 8.33 -9.16 4.52
C ILE A 199 9.00 -9.99 5.63
N VAL A 200 10.23 -9.65 6.03
CA VAL A 200 10.94 -10.34 7.12
C VAL A 200 10.20 -10.16 8.44
N ASN A 201 9.79 -8.94 8.77
CA ASN A 201 9.06 -8.68 10.03
C ASN A 201 7.67 -9.30 10.04
N ALA A 202 6.96 -9.29 8.91
CA ALA A 202 5.67 -9.97 8.78
C ALA A 202 5.82 -11.49 8.99
N SER A 203 6.87 -12.09 8.42
CA SER A 203 7.18 -13.52 8.56
C SER A 203 7.45 -13.88 10.03
N ASN A 204 8.28 -13.10 10.72
CA ASN A 204 8.58 -13.30 12.14
C ASN A 204 7.32 -13.17 13.01
N THR A 205 6.46 -12.20 12.70
CA THR A 205 5.20 -11.99 13.43
C THR A 205 4.25 -13.17 13.24
N LEU A 206 4.10 -13.67 12.02
CA LEU A 206 3.26 -14.85 11.74
C LEU A 206 3.79 -16.11 12.43
N ALA A 207 5.10 -16.36 12.34
CA ALA A 207 5.71 -17.50 13.04
C ALA A 207 5.51 -17.44 14.57
N ALA A 208 5.55 -16.24 15.15
CA ALA A 208 5.27 -16.07 16.57
C ALA A 208 3.80 -16.40 16.92
N VAL A 209 2.84 -15.96 16.09
CA VAL A 209 1.42 -16.33 16.26
C VAL A 209 1.23 -17.84 16.17
N ASP A 210 1.83 -18.51 15.18
CA ASP A 210 1.74 -19.97 15.02
C ASP A 210 2.28 -20.71 16.25
N LEU A 211 3.39 -20.26 16.82
CA LEU A 211 3.96 -20.84 18.04
C LEU A 211 3.06 -20.65 19.25
N GLU A 212 2.43 -19.48 19.41
CA GLU A 212 1.48 -19.22 20.49
C GLU A 212 0.21 -20.07 20.37
N GLU A 213 -0.33 -20.23 19.16
CA GLU A 213 -1.50 -21.07 18.91
C GLU A 213 -1.20 -22.55 19.18
N ARG A 214 -0.02 -23.04 18.77
CA ARG A 214 0.45 -24.39 19.11
C ARG A 214 0.54 -24.60 20.61
N ALA A 215 1.18 -23.67 21.34
CA ALA A 215 1.31 -23.76 22.79
C ALA A 215 -0.05 -23.78 23.51
N LYS A 216 -1.02 -22.97 23.06
CA LYS A 216 -2.40 -23.01 23.58
C LYS A 216 -3.07 -24.35 23.33
N SER A 217 -2.94 -24.90 22.12
CA SER A 217 -3.53 -26.20 21.77
C SER A 217 -2.94 -27.36 22.58
N GLU A 218 -1.65 -27.30 22.93
CA GLU A 218 -1.01 -28.31 23.79
C GLU A 218 -1.49 -28.21 25.24
N LEU A 219 -1.66 -26.99 25.76
CA LEU A 219 -2.22 -26.77 27.09
C LEU A 219 -3.68 -27.25 27.21
N GLU A 220 -4.47 -27.12 26.15
CA GLU A 220 -5.86 -27.63 26.11
C GLU A 220 -5.93 -29.15 26.05
N LYS A 221 -4.99 -29.82 25.34
CA LYS A 221 -4.92 -31.29 25.29
C LYS A 221 -4.48 -31.92 26.60
N ASN A 222 -3.73 -31.19 27.43
CA ASN A 222 -3.19 -31.65 28.71
C ASN A 222 -4.12 -31.37 29.90
N LYS A 223 -5.31 -30.80 29.68
CA LYS A 223 -6.37 -30.58 30.68
C LYS A 223 -7.47 -31.62 30.54
#